data_AF-E4Q715-F1
#
_entry.id   AF-E4Q715-F1
#
_cell.length_a   1.000
_cell.length_b   1.000
_cell.length_c   1.000
_cell.angle_alpha   90.00
_cell.angle_beta   90.00
_cell.angle_gamma   90.00
#
_symmetry.space_group_name_H-M   'P 1'
#
loop_
_entity.id
_entity.type
_entity.pdbx_description
1 polymer ?
#
loop_
_entity_poly.entity_id
_entity_poly.type
_entity_poly.pdbx_seq_one_letter_code
_entity_poly.pdbx_strand_id
1 'polypeptide(L)'
;MANNNQIITIDKIPVFRMDGGELYRLARYHYRLGLNSLSPFIGQPEEGEQLSAEVLALASDPDLKRIANVLAAPELRVSFCVGGMGRPPESFRLYSRRDGEKTAVVYVGSSNNLVETIYFEDLNACCSYLATLYAAHVAKPSPNLIKPEVSLEVMLIILAFIDCYRRAYLNEMLSSNAKSVEAIYEEEFLTVFDHELKSPDIRWLLPAFLRLVPDLGKTSLVFSGQHMEMVRALGFYTRAVEGKSNKAVYLFGPTLKYLGLEFSIFWNTAIGFEVSVLKRLSGKVESVGRYFLAPTDEANHFISIERRGDNYICTHQSLNFDGTVMELERLLQEHLKQI
;
A
#
# COMPACT_ATOMS: atom_id res chain seq x y z
N MET A 1 20.45 -22.03 -3.08
CA MET A 1 19.60 -23.22 -2.86
C MET A 1 18.21 -22.88 -3.39
N ALA A 2 17.59 -23.83 -4.08
CA ALA A 2 16.51 -23.63 -5.03
C ALA A 2 15.30 -22.86 -4.46
N ASN A 3 14.86 -21.81 -5.16
CA ASN A 3 13.48 -21.37 -5.11
C ASN A 3 12.86 -21.63 -6.48
N ASN A 4 12.05 -22.69 -6.53
CA ASN A 4 11.07 -22.92 -7.56
C ASN A 4 10.11 -21.74 -7.55
N ASN A 5 10.37 -20.74 -8.38
CA ASN A 5 9.34 -19.83 -8.88
C ASN A 5 8.39 -20.68 -9.73
N GLN A 6 7.43 -21.36 -9.10
CA GLN A 6 6.16 -21.59 -9.76
C GLN A 6 5.55 -20.21 -9.96
N ILE A 7 5.91 -19.58 -11.08
CA ILE A 7 5.16 -18.48 -11.63
C ILE A 7 3.75 -19.06 -11.79
N ILE A 8 2.83 -18.62 -10.94
CA ILE A 8 1.41 -18.80 -11.20
C ILE A 8 1.20 -18.10 -12.55
N THR A 9 1.15 -18.89 -13.62
CA THR A 9 0.68 -18.40 -14.91
C THR A 9 -0.79 -18.10 -14.70
N ILE A 10 -1.07 -16.89 -14.26
CA ILE A 10 -2.39 -16.30 -14.40
C ILE A 10 -2.68 -16.45 -15.89
N ASP A 11 -3.76 -17.18 -16.22
CA ASP A 11 -4.19 -17.44 -17.60
C ASP A 11 -4.12 -16.16 -18.44
N LYS A 12 -4.13 -16.26 -19.77
CA LYS A 12 -4.05 -15.09 -20.67
C LYS A 12 -5.17 -14.09 -20.40
N ILE A 13 -5.00 -13.20 -19.42
CA ILE A 13 -5.94 -12.12 -19.14
C ILE A 13 -5.75 -11.11 -20.26
N PRO A 14 -6.80 -10.75 -21.01
CA PRO A 14 -6.71 -9.72 -22.02
C PRO A 14 -6.23 -8.40 -21.40
N VAL A 15 -5.18 -7.83 -22.01
CA VAL A 15 -4.64 -6.53 -21.63
C VAL A 15 -4.92 -5.55 -22.76
N PHE A 16 -5.68 -4.50 -22.47
CA PHE A 16 -5.95 -3.44 -23.43
C PHE A 16 -5.07 -2.23 -23.14
N ARG A 17 -4.40 -1.72 -24.17
CA ARG A 17 -3.55 -0.53 -24.10
C ARG A 17 -4.03 0.49 -25.13
N MET A 18 -4.47 1.65 -24.68
CA MET A 18 -4.95 2.71 -25.56
C MET A 18 -4.83 4.09 -24.93
N ASP A 19 -5.04 5.13 -25.73
CA ASP A 19 -5.15 6.50 -25.24
C ASP A 19 -6.31 6.64 -24.24
N GLY A 20 -6.10 7.38 -23.16
CA GLY A 20 -7.12 7.58 -22.13
C GLY A 20 -8.33 8.37 -22.64
N GLY A 21 -8.11 9.30 -23.57
CA GLY A 21 -9.17 10.04 -24.25
C GLY A 21 -9.98 9.15 -25.18
N GLU A 22 -9.34 8.23 -25.90
CA GLU A 22 -10.05 7.21 -26.71
C GLU A 22 -10.92 6.30 -25.84
N LEU A 23 -10.40 5.82 -24.71
CA LEU A 23 -11.17 4.98 -23.78
C LEU A 23 -12.38 5.74 -23.19
N TYR A 24 -12.20 7.03 -22.87
CA TYR A 24 -13.30 7.92 -22.49
C TYR A 24 -14.34 8.06 -23.60
N ARG A 25 -13.92 8.39 -24.84
CA ARG A 25 -14.81 8.56 -25.99
C ARG A 25 -15.57 7.28 -26.29
N LEU A 26 -14.91 6.13 -26.18
CA LEU A 26 -15.50 4.82 -26.36
C LEU A 26 -16.61 4.57 -25.33
N ALA A 27 -16.33 4.80 -24.04
CA ALA A 27 -17.32 4.68 -22.98
C ALA A 27 -18.51 5.64 -23.17
N ARG A 28 -18.22 6.92 -23.48
CA ARG A 28 -19.22 7.99 -23.48
C ARG A 28 -20.07 8.04 -24.74
N TYR A 29 -19.46 7.98 -25.92
CA TYR A 29 -20.14 8.23 -27.20
C TYR A 29 -20.50 6.92 -27.91
N HIS A 30 -19.59 5.94 -27.92
CA HIS A 30 -19.84 4.66 -28.60
C HIS A 30 -20.76 3.74 -27.78
N TYR A 31 -20.42 3.48 -26.51
CA TYR A 31 -21.25 2.67 -25.63
C TYR A 31 -22.37 3.44 -24.90
N ARG A 32 -22.37 4.78 -25.00
CA ARG A 32 -23.41 5.67 -24.43
C ARG A 32 -23.58 5.52 -22.91
N LEU A 33 -22.47 5.36 -22.19
CA LEU A 33 -22.48 5.16 -20.75
C LEU A 33 -22.60 6.48 -19.98
N GLY A 34 -23.34 6.43 -18.86
CA GLY A 34 -23.41 7.52 -17.89
C GLY A 34 -22.22 7.48 -16.95
N LEU A 35 -21.61 8.64 -16.70
CA LEU A 35 -20.46 8.76 -15.81
C LEU A 35 -20.91 9.14 -14.40
N ASN A 36 -20.30 8.54 -13.38
CA ASN A 36 -20.46 8.97 -11.99
C ASN A 36 -19.19 9.67 -11.47
N SER A 37 -19.27 10.29 -10.29
CA SER A 37 -18.19 11.08 -9.70
C SER A 37 -16.95 10.28 -9.29
N LEU A 38 -17.00 8.94 -9.27
CA LEU A 38 -15.83 8.08 -9.06
C LEU A 38 -15.11 7.72 -10.37
N SER A 39 -15.73 7.92 -11.52
CA SER A 39 -15.17 7.55 -12.83
C SER A 39 -13.80 8.21 -13.08
N PRO A 40 -12.80 7.51 -13.64
CA PRO A 40 -11.56 8.14 -14.08
C PRO A 40 -11.76 9.14 -15.22
N PHE A 41 -12.94 9.16 -15.84
CA PHE A 41 -13.25 10.02 -16.97
C PHE A 41 -13.78 11.40 -16.57
N ILE A 42 -13.98 11.66 -15.27
CA ILE A 42 -14.41 12.97 -14.80
C ILE A 42 -13.34 14.03 -15.14
N GLY A 43 -13.77 15.11 -15.79
CA GLY A 43 -12.90 16.21 -16.20
C GLY A 43 -12.21 16.01 -17.55
N GLN A 44 -12.47 14.90 -18.26
CA GLN A 44 -12.03 14.76 -19.65
C GLN A 44 -12.79 15.76 -20.55
N PRO A 45 -12.12 16.37 -21.54
CA PRO A 45 -12.77 17.34 -22.44
C PRO A 45 -13.87 16.65 -23.25
N GLU A 46 -15.02 17.32 -23.41
CA GLU A 46 -16.15 16.83 -24.21
C GLU A 46 -15.91 16.99 -25.74
N GLU A 47 -14.75 17.49 -26.15
CA GLU A 47 -14.44 17.74 -27.55
C GLU A 47 -14.03 16.46 -28.30
N GLY A 48 -14.68 16.23 -29.43
CA GLY A 48 -14.39 15.15 -30.38
C GLY A 48 -15.13 13.84 -30.08
N GLU A 49 -16.12 13.51 -30.92
CA GLU A 49 -16.82 12.21 -30.85
C GLU A 49 -16.14 11.10 -31.67
N GLN A 50 -15.18 11.48 -32.53
CA GLN A 50 -14.54 10.54 -33.44
C GLN A 50 -13.49 9.69 -32.71
N LEU A 51 -13.71 8.38 -32.76
CA LEU A 51 -12.75 7.37 -32.39
C LEU A 51 -11.80 7.09 -33.56
N SER A 52 -10.57 6.73 -33.24
CA SER A 52 -9.64 6.16 -34.22
C SER A 52 -10.19 4.86 -34.80
N ALA A 53 -9.79 4.55 -36.05
CA ALA A 53 -10.19 3.30 -36.71
C ALA A 53 -9.73 2.05 -35.93
N GLU A 54 -8.57 2.13 -35.27
CA GLU A 54 -8.01 1.07 -34.43
C GLU A 54 -8.91 0.78 -33.23
N VAL A 55 -9.36 1.82 -32.51
CA VAL A 55 -10.24 1.66 -31.35
C VAL A 55 -11.64 1.21 -31.76
N LEU A 56 -12.16 1.68 -32.90
CA LEU A 56 -13.42 1.18 -33.45
C LEU A 56 -13.38 -0.31 -33.78
N ALA A 57 -12.25 -0.84 -34.26
CA ALA A 57 -12.10 -2.28 -34.50
C ALA A 57 -12.17 -3.08 -33.19
N LEU A 58 -11.57 -2.54 -32.12
CA LEU A 58 -11.60 -3.14 -30.78
C LEU A 58 -12.95 -2.97 -30.06
N ALA A 59 -13.78 -2.01 -30.47
CA ALA A 59 -15.04 -1.70 -29.80
C ALA A 59 -16.05 -2.86 -29.78
N SER A 60 -15.89 -3.82 -30.70
CA SER A 60 -16.70 -5.04 -30.74
C SER A 60 -16.30 -6.10 -29.70
N ASP A 61 -15.14 -5.93 -29.06
CA ASP A 61 -14.64 -6.83 -28.03
C ASP A 61 -15.49 -6.74 -26.75
N PRO A 62 -16.04 -7.87 -26.25
CA PRO A 62 -16.89 -7.87 -25.07
C PRO A 62 -16.16 -7.40 -23.80
N ASP A 63 -14.86 -7.67 -23.66
CA ASP A 63 -14.10 -7.30 -22.47
C ASP A 63 -13.82 -5.80 -22.44
N LEU A 64 -13.61 -5.18 -23.61
CA LEU A 64 -13.47 -3.73 -23.69
C LEU A 64 -14.76 -3.00 -23.28
N LYS A 65 -15.92 -3.56 -23.68
CA LYS A 65 -17.22 -3.05 -23.22
C LYS A 65 -17.42 -3.24 -21.71
N ARG A 66 -17.01 -4.38 -21.14
CA ARG A 66 -17.05 -4.62 -19.69
C ARG A 66 -16.15 -3.65 -18.93
N ILE A 67 -14.94 -3.41 -19.43
CA ILE A 67 -14.01 -2.41 -18.90
C ILE A 67 -14.67 -1.03 -18.86
N ALA A 68 -15.17 -0.56 -20.00
CA ALA A 68 -15.84 0.73 -20.09
C ALA A 68 -17.06 0.82 -19.13
N ASN A 69 -17.84 -0.25 -18.97
CA ASN A 69 -18.97 -0.30 -18.04
C ASN A 69 -18.58 -0.12 -16.57
N VAL A 70 -17.49 -0.75 -16.13
CA VAL A 70 -16.97 -0.61 -14.77
C VAL A 70 -16.41 0.80 -14.57
N LEU A 71 -15.61 1.30 -15.52
CA LEU A 71 -14.97 2.61 -15.42
C LEU A 71 -15.96 3.78 -15.53
N ALA A 72 -17.06 3.63 -16.26
CA ALA A 72 -18.07 4.69 -16.39
C ALA A 72 -18.78 4.97 -15.06
N ALA A 73 -19.19 3.92 -14.34
CA ALA A 73 -19.93 4.08 -13.09
C ALA A 73 -19.45 3.13 -11.98
N PRO A 74 -18.19 3.27 -11.51
CA PRO A 74 -17.64 2.45 -10.44
C PRO A 74 -18.34 2.75 -9.10
N GLU A 75 -18.49 1.72 -8.27
CA GLU A 75 -18.98 1.86 -6.89
C GLU A 75 -17.81 2.13 -5.93
N LEU A 76 -16.64 1.57 -6.24
CA LEU A 76 -15.43 1.68 -5.43
C LEU A 76 -14.22 1.95 -6.32
N ARG A 77 -13.30 2.77 -5.82
CA ARG A 77 -12.00 3.04 -6.40
C ARG A 77 -10.91 2.78 -5.36
N VAL A 78 -9.87 2.03 -5.73
CA VAL A 78 -8.65 1.91 -4.93
C VAL A 78 -7.52 2.62 -5.65
N SER A 79 -6.81 3.50 -4.96
CA SER A 79 -5.61 4.18 -5.50
C SER A 79 -4.38 3.61 -4.83
N PHE A 80 -3.48 3.03 -5.62
CA PHE A 80 -2.24 2.42 -5.14
C PHE A 80 -1.03 3.29 -5.50
N CYS A 81 -0.06 3.31 -4.59
CA CYS A 81 1.29 3.76 -4.84
C CYS A 81 2.26 2.66 -4.40
N VAL A 82 3.12 2.23 -5.32
CA VAL A 82 4.15 1.21 -5.08
C VAL A 82 5.51 1.89 -5.09
N GLY A 83 6.40 1.44 -4.22
CA GLY A 83 7.76 1.92 -4.18
C GLY A 83 8.74 0.91 -3.61
N GLY A 84 10.03 1.24 -3.72
CA GLY A 84 11.14 0.44 -3.23
C GLY A 84 12.11 0.07 -4.35
N MET A 85 13.08 -0.81 -4.07
CA MET A 85 14.07 -1.33 -5.02
C MET A 85 14.83 -0.28 -5.85
N GLY A 86 14.93 0.95 -5.37
CA GLY A 86 15.59 2.05 -6.10
C GLY A 86 14.86 2.51 -7.36
N ARG A 87 13.56 2.18 -7.52
CA ARG A 87 12.72 2.67 -8.62
C ARG A 87 11.89 3.88 -8.18
N PRO A 88 11.54 4.79 -9.11
CA PRO A 88 10.55 5.82 -8.85
C PRO A 88 9.22 5.18 -8.40
N PRO A 89 8.46 5.83 -7.51
CA PRO A 89 7.13 5.35 -7.16
C PRO A 89 6.23 5.25 -8.39
N GLU A 90 5.50 4.16 -8.48
CA GLU A 90 4.50 3.92 -9.53
C GLU A 90 3.10 4.00 -8.92
N SER A 91 2.13 4.45 -9.71
CA SER A 91 0.74 4.52 -9.27
C SER A 91 -0.18 3.85 -10.28
N PHE A 92 -1.15 3.12 -9.74
CA PHE A 92 -2.23 2.53 -10.52
C PHE A 92 -3.53 2.58 -9.71
N ARG A 93 -4.64 2.26 -10.35
CA ARG A 93 -5.96 2.26 -9.71
C ARG A 93 -6.72 0.99 -10.00
N LEU A 94 -7.58 0.61 -9.08
CA LEU A 94 -8.63 -0.36 -9.31
C LEU A 94 -9.97 0.34 -9.25
N TYR A 95 -10.88 -0.10 -10.11
CA TYR A 95 -12.27 0.32 -10.12
C TYR A 95 -13.13 -0.92 -10.04
N SER A 96 -14.14 -0.91 -9.18
CA SER A 96 -15.03 -2.06 -9.07
C SER A 96 -16.49 -1.65 -9.09
N ARG A 97 -17.31 -2.58 -9.56
CA ARG A 97 -18.76 -2.44 -9.69
C ARG A 97 -19.40 -3.82 -9.55
N ARG A 98 -20.51 -3.90 -8.82
CA ARG A 98 -21.33 -5.12 -8.79
C ARG A 98 -21.92 -5.44 -10.17
N ASP A 99 -21.81 -6.70 -10.57
CA ASP A 99 -22.38 -7.29 -11.78
C ASP A 99 -23.13 -8.59 -11.40
N GLY A 100 -24.43 -8.43 -11.07
CA GLY A 100 -25.22 -9.49 -10.46
C GLY A 100 -24.69 -9.87 -9.06
N GLU A 101 -24.41 -11.16 -8.85
CA GLU A 101 -23.86 -11.70 -7.59
C GLU A 101 -22.33 -11.56 -7.49
N LYS A 102 -21.66 -11.16 -8.59
CA LYS A 102 -20.21 -10.97 -8.63
C LYS A 102 -19.84 -9.48 -8.54
N THR A 103 -18.58 -9.21 -8.22
CA THR A 103 -18.01 -7.86 -8.29
C THR A 103 -16.91 -7.83 -9.33
N ALA A 104 -17.19 -7.21 -10.47
CA ALA A 104 -16.20 -7.00 -11.51
C ALA A 104 -15.19 -5.94 -11.08
N VAL A 105 -13.92 -6.15 -11.43
CA VAL A 105 -12.83 -5.22 -11.12
C VAL A 105 -12.04 -4.90 -12.38
N VAL A 106 -11.69 -3.64 -12.56
CA VAL A 106 -10.79 -3.18 -13.61
C VAL A 106 -9.56 -2.56 -12.99
N TYR A 107 -8.40 -3.12 -13.32
CA TYR A 107 -7.10 -2.49 -13.09
C TYR A 107 -6.85 -1.44 -14.15
N VAL A 108 -6.31 -0.29 -13.75
CA VAL A 108 -5.93 0.83 -14.60
C VAL A 108 -4.53 1.29 -14.22
N GLY A 109 -3.55 0.93 -15.06
CA GLY A 109 -2.16 1.36 -14.97
C GLY A 109 -1.76 2.31 -16.09
N SER A 110 -0.50 2.73 -16.09
CA SER A 110 0.09 3.53 -17.16
C SER A 110 1.33 2.82 -17.71
N SER A 111 1.43 2.73 -19.04
CA SER A 111 2.59 2.18 -19.73
C SER A 111 2.83 2.96 -21.02
N ASN A 112 4.00 3.58 -21.17
CA ASN A 112 4.39 4.35 -22.37
C ASN A 112 3.37 5.42 -22.79
N ASN A 113 2.85 6.20 -21.84
CA ASN A 113 1.80 7.21 -22.03
C ASN A 113 0.42 6.64 -22.45
N LEU A 114 0.25 5.32 -22.49
CA LEU A 114 -1.04 4.67 -22.71
C LEU A 114 -1.63 4.22 -21.39
N VAL A 115 -2.96 4.19 -21.35
CA VAL A 115 -3.72 3.57 -20.26
C VAL A 115 -3.72 2.07 -20.51
N GLU A 116 -3.23 1.30 -19.54
CA GLU A 116 -3.31 -0.15 -19.54
C GLU A 116 -4.48 -0.58 -18.67
N THR A 117 -5.36 -1.43 -19.21
CA THR A 117 -6.51 -1.95 -18.48
C THR A 117 -6.59 -3.46 -18.52
N ILE A 118 -6.98 -4.04 -17.38
CA ILE A 118 -7.14 -5.48 -17.17
C ILE A 118 -8.47 -5.69 -16.46
N TYR A 119 -9.30 -6.60 -16.99
CA TYR A 119 -10.60 -6.95 -16.41
C TYR A 119 -10.51 -8.23 -15.60
N PHE A 120 -11.12 -8.23 -14.42
CA PHE A 120 -11.29 -9.38 -13.54
C PHE A 120 -12.78 -9.61 -13.30
N GLU A 121 -13.22 -10.85 -13.47
CA GLU A 121 -14.63 -11.23 -13.29
C GLU A 121 -15.09 -11.17 -11.82
N ASP A 122 -14.16 -11.29 -10.88
CA ASP A 122 -14.43 -11.22 -9.45
C ASP A 122 -13.25 -10.63 -8.66
N LEU A 123 -13.53 -10.28 -7.40
CA LEU A 123 -12.54 -9.72 -6.45
C LEU A 123 -11.41 -10.70 -6.16
N ASN A 124 -11.68 -11.99 -6.06
CA ASN A 124 -10.68 -12.98 -5.67
C ASN A 124 -9.58 -13.09 -6.73
N ALA A 125 -9.95 -13.13 -8.02
CA ALA A 125 -8.99 -13.11 -9.13
C ALA A 125 -8.12 -11.86 -9.10
N CYS A 126 -8.71 -10.69 -8.84
CA CYS A 126 -7.98 -9.44 -8.73
C CYS A 126 -7.02 -9.42 -7.53
N CYS A 127 -7.50 -9.81 -6.33
CA CYS A 127 -6.67 -9.84 -5.12
C CYS A 127 -5.52 -10.85 -5.24
N SER A 128 -5.76 -12.01 -5.86
CA SER A 128 -4.72 -13.00 -6.15
C SER A 128 -3.67 -12.46 -7.11
N TYR A 129 -4.09 -11.73 -8.15
CA TYR A 129 -3.20 -11.04 -9.08
C TYR A 129 -2.31 -10.01 -8.34
N LEU A 130 -2.90 -9.15 -7.50
CA LEU A 130 -2.15 -8.16 -6.72
C LEU A 130 -1.17 -8.79 -5.74
N ALA A 131 -1.61 -9.83 -5.00
CA ALA A 131 -0.74 -10.54 -4.06
C ALA A 131 0.44 -11.20 -4.79
N THR A 132 0.22 -11.77 -5.97
CA THR A 132 1.29 -12.33 -6.80
C THR A 132 2.33 -11.28 -7.21
N LEU A 133 1.92 -10.02 -7.40
CA LEU A 133 2.83 -8.93 -7.76
C LEU A 133 3.55 -8.29 -6.55
N TYR A 134 2.86 -8.17 -5.42
CA TYR A 134 3.28 -7.27 -4.34
C TYR A 134 3.40 -7.91 -2.95
N ALA A 135 3.00 -9.17 -2.79
CA ALA A 135 3.17 -9.91 -1.54
C ALA A 135 4.35 -10.90 -1.66
N ALA A 136 4.96 -11.22 -0.51
CA ALA A 136 5.90 -12.32 -0.41
C ALA A 136 5.17 -13.66 -0.32
N HIS A 137 5.73 -14.69 -0.98
CA HIS A 137 5.25 -16.08 -0.93
C HIS A 137 5.64 -16.78 0.38
N VAL A 138 5.30 -16.18 1.51
CA VAL A 138 5.54 -16.76 2.83
C VAL A 138 4.51 -17.86 3.06
N ALA A 139 4.96 -19.08 3.37
CA ALA A 139 4.08 -20.23 3.56
C ALA A 139 3.39 -20.23 4.93
N LYS A 140 4.10 -19.86 5.99
CA LYS A 140 3.60 -19.92 7.38
C LYS A 140 3.35 -18.52 7.91
N PRO A 141 2.28 -18.33 8.70
CA PRO A 141 2.07 -17.06 9.38
C PRO A 141 3.19 -16.82 10.41
N SER A 142 3.72 -15.60 10.39
CA SER A 142 4.71 -15.12 11.36
C SER A 142 4.02 -14.53 12.60
N PRO A 143 4.65 -14.54 13.80
CA PRO A 143 4.07 -13.92 14.97
C PRO A 143 3.76 -12.44 14.73
N ASN A 144 2.50 -12.03 14.97
CA ASN A 144 2.17 -10.62 14.99
C ASN A 144 2.75 -9.96 16.25
N LEU A 145 3.83 -9.19 16.10
CA LEU A 145 4.55 -8.56 17.22
C LEU A 145 3.98 -7.20 17.62
N ILE A 146 3.23 -6.54 16.73
CA ILE A 146 2.54 -5.27 16.98
C ILE A 146 1.04 -5.59 17.11
N LYS A 147 0.67 -6.24 18.22
CA LYS A 147 -0.69 -6.76 18.43
C LYS A 147 -1.77 -5.70 18.71
N PRO A 148 -1.53 -4.65 19.52
CA PRO A 148 -2.60 -3.72 19.84
C PRO A 148 -2.81 -2.71 18.72
N GLU A 149 -4.03 -2.17 18.67
CA GLU A 149 -4.29 -0.89 18.02
C GLU A 149 -3.40 0.19 18.63
N VAL A 150 -2.71 0.95 17.79
CA VAL A 150 -1.83 2.05 18.21
C VAL A 150 -2.20 3.33 17.48
N SER A 151 -1.86 4.49 18.05
CA SER A 151 -1.98 5.74 17.30
C SER A 151 -1.01 5.77 16.12
N LEU A 152 -1.30 6.61 15.12
CA LEU A 152 -0.39 6.87 14.02
C LEU A 152 1.00 7.28 14.52
N GLU A 153 1.10 8.16 15.50
CA GLU A 153 2.38 8.60 16.07
C GLU A 153 3.20 7.45 16.66
N VAL A 154 2.55 6.53 17.38
CA VAL A 154 3.20 5.33 17.93
C VAL A 154 3.70 4.44 16.80
N MET A 155 2.91 4.26 15.73
CA MET A 155 3.33 3.53 14.54
C MET A 155 4.55 4.18 13.89
N LEU A 156 4.55 5.51 13.69
CA LEU A 156 5.69 6.21 13.08
C LEU A 156 6.98 6.06 13.90
N ILE A 157 6.88 6.09 15.24
CA ILE A 157 8.03 5.86 16.13
C ILE A 157 8.53 4.42 15.99
N ILE A 158 7.64 3.42 15.90
CA ILE A 158 8.02 2.02 15.65
C ILE A 158 8.82 1.88 14.35
N LEU A 159 8.30 2.43 13.24
CA LEU A 159 8.97 2.38 11.95
C LEU A 159 10.32 3.10 11.99
N ALA A 160 10.43 4.21 12.72
CA ALA A 160 11.68 4.93 12.92
C ALA A 160 12.73 4.11 13.67
N PHE A 161 12.33 3.38 14.72
CA PHE A 161 13.24 2.48 15.43
C PHE A 161 13.74 1.36 14.51
N ILE A 162 12.86 0.78 13.70
CA ILE A 162 13.24 -0.22 12.70
C ILE A 162 14.27 0.38 11.72
N ASP A 163 14.03 1.57 11.18
CA ASP A 163 14.99 2.23 10.29
C ASP A 163 16.32 2.56 10.99
N CYS A 164 16.31 2.98 12.26
CA CYS A 164 17.52 3.19 13.05
C CYS A 164 18.33 1.90 13.19
N TYR A 165 17.67 0.78 13.52
CA TYR A 165 18.31 -0.53 13.55
C TYR A 165 18.92 -0.87 12.19
N ARG A 166 18.15 -0.69 11.11
CA ARG A 166 18.59 -1.02 9.75
C ARG A 166 19.83 -0.23 9.35
N ARG A 167 19.84 1.07 9.61
CA ARG A 167 20.99 1.95 9.34
C ARG A 167 22.24 1.48 10.09
N ALA A 168 22.11 1.26 11.39
CA ALA A 168 23.22 0.80 12.22
C ALA A 168 23.73 -0.58 11.76
N TYR A 169 22.82 -1.52 11.46
CA TYR A 169 23.19 -2.86 10.98
C TYR A 169 23.94 -2.81 9.66
N LEU A 170 23.44 -2.04 8.67
CA LEU A 170 24.11 -1.88 7.38
C LEU A 170 25.50 -1.22 7.52
N ASN A 171 25.64 -0.26 8.43
CA ASN A 171 26.92 0.38 8.72
C ASN A 171 27.92 -0.58 9.39
N GLU A 172 27.45 -1.42 10.32
CA GLU A 172 28.25 -2.48 10.94
C GLU A 172 28.70 -3.52 9.89
N MET A 173 27.82 -3.91 8.95
CA MET A 173 28.21 -4.81 7.86
C MET A 173 29.30 -4.23 6.96
N LEU A 174 29.25 -2.93 6.64
CA LEU A 174 30.32 -2.26 5.89
C LEU A 174 31.64 -2.25 6.65
N SER A 175 31.56 -2.29 7.99
CA SER A 175 32.71 -2.39 8.89
C SER A 175 33.16 -3.84 9.13
N SER A 176 32.65 -4.82 8.34
CA SER A 176 32.92 -6.25 8.48
C SER A 176 32.50 -6.85 9.83
N ASN A 177 31.51 -6.23 10.49
CA ASN A 177 30.94 -6.71 11.75
C ASN A 177 29.46 -7.05 11.55
N ALA A 178 29.11 -8.33 11.48
CA ALA A 178 27.73 -8.77 11.28
C ALA A 178 26.96 -8.98 12.61
N LYS A 179 27.29 -8.20 13.65
CA LYS A 179 26.63 -8.33 14.96
C LYS A 179 25.28 -7.61 14.98
N SER A 180 24.39 -8.10 15.85
CA SER A 180 23.15 -7.39 16.15
C SER A 180 23.43 -6.02 16.73
N VAL A 181 22.62 -5.04 16.34
CA VAL A 181 22.64 -3.71 16.95
C VAL A 181 21.95 -3.80 18.31
N GLU A 182 22.61 -3.29 19.34
CA GLU A 182 22.17 -3.46 20.73
C GLU A 182 21.50 -2.21 21.30
N ALA A 183 21.87 -1.03 20.80
CA ALA A 183 21.40 0.24 21.34
C ALA A 183 21.61 1.40 20.36
N ILE A 184 20.95 2.53 20.66
CA ILE A 184 21.18 3.83 20.01
C ILE A 184 21.11 4.94 21.06
N TYR A 185 21.85 6.03 20.88
CA TYR A 185 21.68 7.20 21.72
C TYR A 185 20.35 7.90 21.44
N GLU A 186 19.73 8.44 22.49
CA GLU A 186 18.44 9.15 22.36
C GLU A 186 18.53 10.34 21.39
N GLU A 187 19.62 11.10 21.44
CA GLU A 187 19.87 12.24 20.53
C GLU A 187 20.00 11.81 19.05
N GLU A 188 20.60 10.65 18.82
CA GLU A 188 20.77 10.10 17.47
C GLU A 188 19.43 9.62 16.92
N PHE A 189 18.65 8.91 17.73
CA PHE A 189 17.28 8.52 17.38
C PHE A 189 16.43 9.74 16.99
N LEU A 190 16.41 10.79 17.81
CA LEU A 190 15.63 12.00 17.55
C LEU A 190 16.07 12.70 16.25
N THR A 191 17.38 12.73 15.99
CA THR A 191 17.94 13.28 14.75
C THR A 191 17.48 12.51 13.52
N VAL A 192 17.59 11.17 13.57
CA VAL A 192 17.13 10.30 12.48
C VAL A 192 15.62 10.43 12.31
N PHE A 193 14.86 10.45 13.41
CA PHE A 193 13.41 10.54 13.35
C PHE A 193 12.91 11.82 12.67
N ASP A 194 13.44 12.99 13.07
CA ASP A 194 13.06 14.26 12.44
C ASP A 194 13.42 14.31 10.94
N HIS A 195 14.56 13.74 10.57
CA HIS A 195 14.98 13.60 9.19
C HIS A 195 14.02 12.71 8.38
N GLU A 196 13.71 11.51 8.88
CA GLU A 196 12.88 10.53 8.17
C GLU A 196 11.43 11.02 7.96
N LEU A 197 10.86 11.77 8.90
CA LEU A 197 9.51 12.34 8.74
C LEU A 197 9.40 13.23 7.48
N LYS A 198 10.50 13.89 7.09
CA LYS A 198 10.57 14.83 5.95
C LYS A 198 11.17 14.19 4.70
N SER A 199 11.88 13.08 4.85
CA SER A 199 12.59 12.41 3.76
C SER A 199 11.66 11.95 2.62
N PRO A 200 12.06 12.11 1.35
CA PRO A 200 11.40 11.45 0.22
C PRO A 200 11.99 10.06 -0.08
N ASP A 201 13.00 9.62 0.66
CA ASP A 201 13.74 8.38 0.41
C ASP A 201 12.96 7.15 0.87
N ILE A 202 12.10 6.65 -0.01
CA ILE A 202 11.24 5.47 0.20
C ILE A 202 12.00 4.12 0.30
N ARG A 203 13.34 4.14 0.37
CA ARG A 203 14.12 2.95 0.76
C ARG A 203 14.07 2.69 2.28
N TRP A 204 13.65 3.71 3.05
CA TRP A 204 13.42 3.62 4.49
C TRP A 204 11.93 3.45 4.77
N LEU A 205 11.61 2.69 5.81
CA LEU A 205 10.28 2.19 6.10
C LEU A 205 9.33 3.33 6.51
N LEU A 206 9.81 4.24 7.37
CA LEU A 206 9.03 5.40 7.79
C LEU A 206 8.69 6.33 6.61
N PRO A 207 9.65 6.76 5.76
CA PRO A 207 9.33 7.51 4.55
C PRO A 207 8.42 6.74 3.60
N ALA A 208 8.67 5.44 3.36
CA ALA A 208 7.81 4.64 2.49
C ALA A 208 6.36 4.64 2.98
N PHE A 209 6.13 4.46 4.28
CA PHE A 209 4.81 4.54 4.89
C PHE A 209 4.14 5.90 4.66
N LEU A 210 4.84 7.01 4.89
CA LEU A 210 4.29 8.35 4.75
C LEU A 210 4.09 8.81 3.30
N ARG A 211 4.86 8.27 2.34
CA ARG A 211 4.85 8.71 0.93
C ARG A 211 4.03 7.81 0.03
N LEU A 212 3.96 6.51 0.33
CA LEU A 212 3.20 5.55 -0.47
C LEU A 212 1.74 5.48 -0.02
N VAL A 213 1.42 5.71 1.26
CA VAL A 213 0.01 5.78 1.68
C VAL A 213 -0.58 7.13 1.24
N PRO A 214 -1.63 7.15 0.40
CA PRO A 214 -2.18 8.39 -0.12
C PRO A 214 -2.61 9.36 0.99
N ASP A 215 -2.17 10.61 0.86
CA ASP A 215 -2.43 11.74 1.76
C ASP A 215 -1.94 11.60 3.22
N LEU A 216 -1.33 10.48 3.61
CA LEU A 216 -0.90 10.27 5.00
C LEU A 216 0.15 11.29 5.44
N GLY A 217 1.14 11.59 4.59
CA GLY A 217 2.19 12.56 4.86
C GLY A 217 1.72 14.02 5.01
N LYS A 218 0.45 14.34 4.73
CA LYS A 218 -0.15 15.67 4.95
C LYS A 218 -0.84 15.80 6.31
N THR A 219 -0.89 14.71 7.09
CA THR A 219 -1.54 14.69 8.40
C THR A 219 -0.75 15.50 9.42
N SER A 220 -1.44 16.28 10.24
CA SER A 220 -0.83 16.96 11.38
C SER A 220 -0.46 15.95 12.45
N LEU A 221 0.82 15.91 12.84
CA LEU A 221 1.35 14.95 13.81
C LEU A 221 1.76 15.67 15.09
N VAL A 222 1.35 15.15 16.25
CA VAL A 222 1.71 15.71 17.55
C VAL A 222 2.30 14.61 18.42
N PHE A 223 3.63 14.60 18.54
CA PHE A 223 4.34 13.61 19.34
C PHE A 223 4.35 14.00 20.83
N SER A 224 4.24 13.01 21.70
CA SER A 224 4.27 13.18 23.15
C SER A 224 5.09 12.07 23.81
N GLY A 225 5.53 12.29 25.05
CA GLY A 225 6.23 11.25 25.84
C GLY A 225 5.38 10.00 26.06
N GLN A 226 4.05 10.12 26.07
CA GLN A 226 3.15 8.97 26.18
C GLN A 226 3.29 8.01 25.00
N HIS A 227 3.53 8.52 23.79
CA HIS A 227 3.76 7.67 22.61
C HIS A 227 5.04 6.84 22.76
N MET A 228 6.12 7.43 23.27
CA MET A 228 7.36 6.71 23.56
C MET A 228 7.16 5.63 24.63
N GLU A 229 6.41 5.94 25.70
CA GLU A 229 6.08 4.94 26.74
C GLU A 229 5.26 3.76 26.18
N MET A 230 4.36 3.99 25.23
CA MET A 230 3.64 2.92 24.54
C MET A 230 4.60 2.04 23.73
N VAL A 231 5.54 2.63 22.98
CA VAL A 231 6.55 1.87 22.21
C VAL A 231 7.45 1.06 23.13
N ARG A 232 7.83 1.62 24.29
CA ARG A 232 8.56 0.90 25.34
C ARG A 232 7.76 -0.29 25.88
N ALA A 233 6.46 -0.10 26.16
CA ALA A 233 5.58 -1.15 26.66
C ALA A 233 5.37 -2.29 25.63
N LEU A 234 5.50 -2.00 24.33
CA LEU A 234 5.51 -3.00 23.25
C LEU A 234 6.83 -3.78 23.15
N GLY A 235 7.82 -3.47 23.99
CA GLY A 235 9.10 -4.19 24.05
C GLY A 235 10.07 -3.82 22.93
N PHE A 236 9.91 -2.65 22.30
CA PHE A 236 10.84 -2.16 21.27
C PHE A 236 12.16 -1.68 21.87
N TYR A 237 12.12 -1.07 23.06
CA TYR A 237 13.32 -0.59 23.73
C TYR A 237 13.16 -0.53 25.26
N THR A 238 14.26 -0.35 25.96
CA THR A 238 14.32 0.14 27.34
C THR A 238 15.23 1.35 27.41
N ARG A 239 15.00 2.26 28.35
CA ARG A 239 15.82 3.47 28.52
C ARG A 239 16.86 3.24 29.60
N ALA A 240 18.12 3.54 29.30
CA ALA A 240 19.24 3.50 30.23
C ALA A 240 20.05 4.81 30.16
N VAL A 241 21.04 4.93 31.04
CA VAL A 241 22.00 6.05 31.04
C VAL A 241 23.40 5.47 30.95
N GLU A 242 24.19 5.96 30.00
CA GLU A 242 25.58 5.52 29.84
C GLU A 242 26.46 6.10 30.97
N GLY A 243 27.06 5.22 31.78
CA GLY A 243 27.63 5.60 33.08
C GLY A 243 28.76 6.65 33.07
N LYS A 244 29.53 6.79 31.98
CA LYS A 244 30.63 7.79 31.91
C LYS A 244 30.22 9.11 31.27
N SER A 245 29.31 9.08 30.31
CA SER A 245 28.87 10.27 29.56
C SER A 245 27.57 10.87 30.12
N ASN A 246 26.88 10.15 31.00
CA ASN A 246 25.54 10.46 31.50
C ASN A 246 24.51 10.69 30.38
N LYS A 247 24.75 10.15 29.18
CA LYS A 247 23.86 10.25 28.03
C LYS A 247 22.77 9.21 28.10
N ALA A 248 21.56 9.59 27.70
CA ALA A 248 20.45 8.66 27.59
C ALA A 248 20.61 7.75 26.37
N VAL A 249 20.35 6.47 26.57
CA VAL A 249 20.49 5.41 25.57
C VAL A 249 19.22 4.58 25.52
N TYR A 250 18.78 4.24 24.32
CA TYR A 250 17.73 3.26 24.09
C TYR A 250 18.37 1.91 23.80
N LEU A 251 18.25 0.98 24.74
CA LEU A 251 18.65 -0.41 24.56
C LEU A 251 17.55 -1.14 23.78
N PHE A 252 17.89 -1.75 22.66
CA PHE A 252 16.92 -2.41 21.79
C PHE A 252 16.36 -3.67 22.42
N GLY A 253 15.02 -3.73 22.46
CA GLY A 253 14.31 -4.90 22.95
C GLY A 253 14.17 -6.00 21.88
N PRO A 254 13.74 -7.21 22.26
CA PRO A 254 13.65 -8.35 21.35
C PRO A 254 12.78 -8.08 20.12
N THR A 255 11.65 -7.37 20.29
CA THR A 255 10.74 -7.04 19.20
C THR A 255 11.42 -6.20 18.12
N LEU A 256 12.14 -5.15 18.53
CA LEU A 256 12.87 -4.29 17.61
C LEU A 256 14.02 -5.03 16.94
N LYS A 257 14.77 -5.86 17.68
CA LYS A 257 15.87 -6.64 17.09
C LYS A 257 15.39 -7.60 16.02
N TYR A 258 14.25 -8.27 16.26
CA TYR A 258 13.64 -9.18 15.30
C TYR A 258 13.21 -8.43 14.02
N LEU A 259 12.33 -7.43 14.17
CA LEU A 259 11.81 -6.67 13.01
C LEU A 259 12.92 -5.88 12.31
N GLY A 260 13.83 -5.29 13.07
CA GLY A 260 14.99 -4.57 12.55
C GLY A 260 15.84 -5.45 11.65
N LEU A 261 16.17 -6.67 12.09
CA LEU A 261 16.95 -7.62 11.30
C LEU A 261 16.17 -8.11 10.07
N GLU A 262 14.90 -8.44 10.22
CA GLU A 262 14.02 -8.88 9.14
C GLU A 262 13.97 -7.84 8.01
N PHE A 263 13.66 -6.58 8.34
CA PHE A 263 13.62 -5.50 7.36
C PHE A 263 15.00 -5.09 6.84
N SER A 264 16.08 -5.37 7.58
CA SER A 264 17.46 -5.15 7.10
C SER A 264 17.84 -6.09 5.96
N ILE A 265 17.39 -7.34 6.00
CA ILE A 265 17.86 -8.38 5.09
C ILE A 265 16.90 -8.55 3.89
N PHE A 266 15.59 -8.47 4.12
CA PHE A 266 14.61 -8.98 3.14
C PHE A 266 13.68 -7.92 2.55
N TRP A 267 13.57 -6.74 3.17
CA TRP A 267 12.60 -5.74 2.71
C TRP A 267 13.11 -4.94 1.51
N ASN A 268 12.31 -4.98 0.45
CA ASN A 268 12.71 -4.50 -0.87
C ASN A 268 11.65 -3.61 -1.53
N THR A 269 10.36 -3.86 -1.29
CA THR A 269 9.26 -3.08 -1.86
C THR A 269 8.15 -2.88 -0.84
N ALA A 270 7.36 -1.83 -1.00
CA ALA A 270 6.13 -1.62 -0.26
C ALA A 270 5.06 -1.02 -1.17
N ILE A 271 3.81 -1.17 -0.74
CA ILE A 271 2.65 -0.62 -1.42
C ILE A 271 1.75 0.06 -0.39
N GLY A 272 1.38 1.31 -0.66
CA GLY A 272 0.36 2.04 0.09
C GLY A 272 -0.88 2.22 -0.78
N PHE A 273 -2.06 2.17 -0.17
CA PHE A 273 -3.30 2.38 -0.92
C PHE A 273 -4.43 2.99 -0.11
N GLU A 274 -5.32 3.65 -0.84
CA GLU A 274 -6.54 4.24 -0.30
C GLU A 274 -7.76 3.68 -1.03
N VAL A 275 -8.80 3.34 -0.27
CA VAL A 275 -10.11 2.95 -0.77
C VAL A 275 -11.05 4.14 -0.71
N SER A 276 -11.62 4.53 -1.85
CA SER A 276 -12.67 5.55 -1.96
C SER A 276 -13.98 4.93 -2.46
N VAL A 277 -15.10 5.38 -1.92
CA VAL A 277 -16.45 4.94 -2.34
C VAL A 277 -17.35 6.13 -2.66
N LEU A 278 -18.40 5.88 -3.44
CA LEU A 278 -19.44 6.85 -3.73
C LEU A 278 -20.58 6.71 -2.72
N LYS A 279 -20.76 7.69 -1.82
CA LYS A 279 -21.89 7.67 -0.88
C LYS A 279 -23.20 7.92 -1.63
N ARG A 280 -24.06 6.91 -1.73
CA ARG A 280 -25.32 6.95 -2.49
C ARG A 280 -26.21 8.16 -2.17
N LEU A 281 -26.29 8.54 -0.90
CA LEU A 281 -27.17 9.64 -0.45
C LEU A 281 -26.63 11.03 -0.77
N SER A 282 -25.30 11.22 -0.76
CA SER A 282 -24.68 12.54 -0.94
C SER A 282 -24.09 12.76 -2.32
N GLY A 283 -23.87 11.69 -3.10
CA GLY A 283 -23.16 11.73 -4.38
C GLY A 283 -21.67 12.10 -4.24
N LYS A 284 -21.16 12.20 -3.01
CA LYS A 284 -19.77 12.56 -2.72
C LYS A 284 -18.90 11.32 -2.68
N VAL A 285 -17.68 11.49 -3.18
CA VAL A 285 -16.59 10.52 -3.03
C VAL A 285 -16.00 10.69 -1.64
N GLU A 286 -15.88 9.60 -0.89
CA GLU A 286 -15.29 9.58 0.45
C GLU A 286 -14.21 8.51 0.54
N SER A 287 -13.09 8.85 1.18
CA SER A 287 -12.04 7.90 1.56
C SER A 287 -12.49 7.13 2.80
N VAL A 288 -12.58 5.81 2.69
CA VAL A 288 -13.11 4.93 3.74
C VAL A 288 -12.05 4.05 4.39
N GLY A 289 -10.83 4.01 3.84
CA GLY A 289 -9.74 3.26 4.44
C GLY A 289 -8.41 3.53 3.74
N ARG A 290 -7.34 3.46 4.52
CA ARG A 290 -5.95 3.54 4.03
C ARG A 290 -5.17 2.35 4.56
N TYR A 291 -4.25 1.87 3.75
CA TYR A 291 -3.54 0.63 4.02
C TYR A 291 -2.11 0.70 3.51
N PHE A 292 -1.24 -0.08 4.14
CA PHE A 292 0.15 -0.24 3.75
C PHE A 292 0.56 -1.70 3.87
N LEU A 293 1.24 -2.22 2.86
CA LEU A 293 1.80 -3.56 2.85
C LEU A 293 3.30 -3.47 2.59
N ALA A 294 4.09 -4.04 3.51
CA ALA A 294 5.54 -4.17 3.39
C ALA A 294 5.93 -5.66 3.47
N PRO A 295 6.08 -6.36 2.33
CA PRO A 295 6.49 -7.76 2.31
C PRO A 295 7.97 -7.95 2.67
N THR A 296 8.25 -8.96 3.48
CA THR A 296 9.58 -9.53 3.77
C THR A 296 9.54 -11.02 3.46
N ASP A 297 10.69 -11.70 3.51
CA ASP A 297 10.75 -13.16 3.34
C ASP A 297 10.07 -13.92 4.50
N GLU A 298 9.78 -13.24 5.62
CA GLU A 298 9.20 -13.82 6.83
C GLU A 298 7.70 -13.47 7.00
N ALA A 299 7.25 -12.32 6.50
CA ALA A 299 5.86 -11.88 6.62
C ALA A 299 5.44 -10.85 5.58
N ASN A 300 4.14 -10.84 5.27
CA ASN A 300 3.46 -9.70 4.66
C ASN A 300 2.97 -8.76 5.77
N HIS A 301 3.73 -7.70 6.09
CA HIS A 301 3.36 -6.73 7.11
C HIS A 301 2.25 -5.81 6.59
N PHE A 302 1.02 -6.08 7.01
CA PHE A 302 -0.16 -5.34 6.60
C PHE A 302 -0.59 -4.38 7.70
N ILE A 303 -0.66 -3.09 7.38
CA ILE A 303 -1.05 -2.02 8.30
C ILE A 303 -2.33 -1.37 7.77
N SER A 304 -3.40 -1.40 8.57
CA SER A 304 -4.63 -0.63 8.30
C SER A 304 -4.61 0.68 9.07
N ILE A 305 -5.05 1.75 8.44
CA ILE A 305 -5.05 3.11 8.98
C ILE A 305 -6.48 3.65 8.90
N GLU A 306 -7.09 3.80 10.08
CA GLU A 306 -8.47 4.24 10.23
C GLU A 306 -8.52 5.60 10.92
N ARG A 307 -9.36 6.50 10.39
CA ARG A 307 -9.60 7.78 11.03
C ARG A 307 -10.60 7.61 12.18
N ARG A 308 -10.22 8.00 13.39
CA ARG A 308 -11.10 8.08 14.57
C ARG A 308 -11.10 9.52 15.10
N GLY A 309 -12.09 10.29 14.67
CA GLY A 309 -12.16 11.74 14.93
C GLY A 309 -11.06 12.49 14.19
N ASP A 310 -10.26 13.26 14.93
CA ASP A 310 -9.10 13.99 14.38
C ASP A 310 -7.81 13.17 14.35
N ASN A 311 -7.82 11.96 14.93
CA ASN A 311 -6.66 11.09 15.03
C ASN A 311 -6.77 9.90 14.08
N TYR A 312 -5.64 9.23 13.85
CA TYR A 312 -5.56 7.97 13.14
C TYR A 312 -5.14 6.84 14.07
N ILE A 313 -5.80 5.70 13.94
CA ILE A 313 -5.43 4.44 14.59
C ILE A 313 -4.89 3.49 13.54
N CYS A 314 -3.80 2.81 13.90
CA CYS A 314 -3.15 1.80 13.08
C CYS A 314 -3.36 0.42 13.73
N THR A 315 -3.73 -0.57 12.91
CA THR A 315 -3.59 -1.99 13.24
C THR A 315 -2.52 -2.61 12.37
N HIS A 316 -1.83 -3.62 12.89
CA HIS A 316 -0.80 -4.36 12.16
C HIS A 316 -1.11 -5.85 12.18
N GLN A 317 -0.89 -6.53 11.06
CA GLN A 317 -0.99 -7.98 10.91
C GLN A 317 0.25 -8.50 10.17
N SER A 318 0.78 -9.63 10.64
CA SER A 318 1.80 -10.41 9.92
C SER A 318 1.08 -11.53 9.17
N LEU A 319 0.93 -11.37 7.85
CA LEU A 319 0.19 -12.30 7.01
C LEU A 319 1.15 -13.23 6.25
N ASN A 320 0.70 -14.44 5.95
CA ASN A 320 1.30 -15.28 4.91
C ASN A 320 0.68 -14.91 3.54
N PHE A 321 1.08 -15.56 2.44
CA PHE A 321 0.57 -15.22 1.11
C PHE A 321 -0.96 -15.32 1.01
N ASP A 322 -1.52 -16.49 1.39
CA ASP A 322 -2.97 -16.73 1.33
C ASP A 322 -3.74 -15.76 2.24
N GLY A 323 -3.19 -15.47 3.42
CA GLY A 323 -3.73 -14.48 4.35
C GLY A 323 -3.78 -13.08 3.75
N THR A 324 -2.79 -12.69 2.94
CA THR A 324 -2.81 -11.42 2.21
C THR A 324 -3.90 -11.38 1.15
N VAL A 325 -4.09 -12.45 0.37
CA VAL A 325 -5.20 -12.53 -0.61
C VAL A 325 -6.55 -12.39 0.10
N MET A 326 -6.75 -13.17 1.16
CA MET A 326 -7.99 -13.16 1.94
C MET A 326 -8.27 -11.80 2.58
N GLU A 327 -7.25 -11.15 3.13
CA GLU A 327 -7.40 -9.85 3.79
C GLU A 327 -7.74 -8.74 2.77
N LEU A 328 -7.06 -8.71 1.62
CA LEU A 328 -7.40 -7.78 0.53
C LEU A 328 -8.85 -7.98 0.07
N GLU A 329 -9.26 -9.23 -0.15
CA GLU A 329 -10.64 -9.54 -0.55
C GLU A 329 -11.66 -9.11 0.51
N ARG A 330 -11.43 -9.46 1.78
CA ARG A 330 -12.29 -9.11 2.91
C ARG A 330 -12.49 -7.59 2.99
N LEU A 331 -11.41 -6.83 2.92
CA LEU A 331 -11.44 -5.36 3.02
C LEU A 331 -12.26 -4.73 1.88
N LEU A 332 -12.02 -5.16 0.64
CA LEU A 332 -12.76 -4.62 -0.50
C LEU A 332 -14.25 -4.99 -0.44
N GLN A 333 -14.59 -6.21 -0.02
CA GLN A 333 -15.97 -6.62 0.20
C GLN A 333 -16.65 -5.80 1.31
N GLU A 334 -15.96 -5.52 2.41
CA GLU A 334 -16.50 -4.72 3.51
C GLU A 334 -16.81 -3.29 3.09
N HIS A 335 -15.93 -2.65 2.32
CA HIS A 335 -16.18 -1.30 1.81
C HIS A 335 -17.34 -1.26 0.81
N LEU A 336 -17.49 -2.29 -0.03
CA LEU A 336 -18.63 -2.41 -0.95
C LEU A 336 -19.98 -2.58 -0.22
N LYS A 337 -19.99 -3.21 0.96
CA LYS A 337 -21.21 -3.34 1.80
C LYS A 337 -21.67 -2.02 2.41
N GLN A 338 -20.78 -1.02 2.48
CA GLN A 338 -21.09 0.31 3.03
C GLN A 338 -21.73 1.26 2.00
N ILE A 339 -21.92 0.80 0.76
CA ILE A 339 -22.51 1.52 -0.38
C ILE A 339 -23.92 1.01 -0.65
#